data_AF-A0A434A1T8-F1
#
_entry.id   AF-A0A434A1T8-F1
#
_cell.length_a   1.000
_cell.length_b   1.000
_cell.length_c   1.000
_cell.angle_alpha   90.00
_cell.angle_beta   90.00
_cell.angle_gamma   90.00
#
_symmetry.space_group_name_H-M   'P 1'
#
loop_
_entity.id
_entity.type
_entity.pdbx_description
1 polymer ?
#
loop_
_entity_poly.entity_id
_entity_poly.type
_entity_poly.pdbx_seq_one_letter_code
_entity_poly.pdbx_strand_id
1 'polypeptide(L)'
;MKRKINLVKYVTIFLWLFTYGCSEDSDYTNIENQESKVLSGAKKWLTSKQNIRQDDLQWNSAIIYQQSVESSFVAIIPVRTSNEFLLQKIVLEINPYNISGKLWAFNFKEAQSIDELQKLPAHQILENFTGELKIINLESLELKHAKFTQGKTENILFTSKTKVAGICNKCHGDGGAINLDEVVVTGPGGNPWPNPITDPIPSPNLPIVGGGGSSGGLVMPPPPDIPISDILKFLRCFSTSAGANLTVYSESMGGGNGVGHAFIGISQGGNMAVYGYYPKSGGVYVITGQGIMGENGGHHYDMSASMIITGAQLQAIINLSQNYQNANYDISFNNCSDFATEVLNIAGIQTSGWIDTPNTVANILNTLSNHTSGSKNAPKTNRSCP
;
A
#
# COMPACT_ATOMS: atom_id res chain seq x y z
N MET A 1 -49.41 32.96 -15.70
CA MET A 1 -48.88 31.82 -16.47
C MET A 1 -48.11 30.91 -15.51
N LYS A 2 -48.74 29.85 -14.97
CA LYS A 2 -48.10 28.91 -14.02
C LYS A 2 -47.62 27.69 -14.81
N ARG A 3 -46.30 27.47 -14.91
CA ARG A 3 -45.73 26.25 -15.51
C ARG A 3 -45.72 25.15 -14.44
N LYS A 4 -46.57 24.13 -14.62
CA LYS A 4 -46.48 22.84 -13.93
C LYS A 4 -45.33 22.04 -14.55
N ILE A 5 -44.34 21.65 -13.76
CA ILE A 5 -43.28 20.73 -14.17
C ILE A 5 -43.75 19.31 -13.84
N ASN A 6 -43.74 18.44 -14.85
CA ASN A 6 -44.18 17.04 -14.80
C ASN A 6 -43.15 16.17 -14.06
N LEU A 7 -43.46 15.78 -12.82
CA LEU A 7 -42.64 14.93 -11.95
C LEU A 7 -42.81 13.42 -12.21
N VAL A 8 -43.33 13.00 -13.36
CA VAL A 8 -43.77 11.59 -13.60
C VAL A 8 -42.90 10.85 -14.64
N LYS A 9 -41.87 11.48 -15.21
CA LYS A 9 -41.01 10.83 -16.22
C LYS A 9 -39.63 10.35 -15.75
N TYR A 10 -39.29 10.49 -14.47
CA TYR A 10 -37.99 10.06 -13.91
C TYR A 10 -38.08 8.88 -12.92
N VAL A 11 -39.27 8.32 -12.70
CA VAL A 11 -39.47 7.18 -11.77
C VAL A 11 -39.31 5.82 -12.49
N THR A 12 -39.19 5.79 -13.82
CA THR A 12 -39.06 4.55 -14.60
C THR A 12 -37.65 4.24 -15.10
N ILE A 13 -36.63 5.00 -14.66
CA ILE A 13 -35.20 4.72 -14.90
C ILE A 13 -34.49 4.28 -13.60
N PHE A 14 -35.26 3.98 -12.54
CA PHE A 14 -34.72 3.59 -11.23
C PHE A 14 -34.88 2.08 -10.91
N LEU A 15 -35.29 1.26 -11.88
CA LEU A 15 -35.61 -0.15 -11.68
C LEU A 15 -34.92 -1.10 -12.68
N TRP A 16 -33.78 -0.68 -13.26
CA TRP A 16 -32.95 -1.49 -14.16
C TRP A 16 -31.48 -1.58 -13.74
N LEU A 17 -31.12 -1.12 -12.54
CA LEU A 17 -29.76 -1.21 -11.98
C LEU A 17 -29.63 -2.17 -10.78
N PHE A 18 -30.68 -2.95 -10.48
CA PHE A 18 -30.70 -3.89 -9.35
C PHE A 18 -30.55 -5.38 -9.75
N THR A 19 -30.11 -5.69 -10.97
CA THR A 19 -29.97 -7.10 -11.43
C THR A 19 -28.68 -7.45 -12.19
N TYR A 20 -27.64 -6.61 -12.11
CA TYR A 20 -26.25 -7.09 -12.25
C TYR A 20 -25.74 -7.23 -10.81
N GLY A 21 -26.02 -8.33 -10.14
CA GLY A 21 -25.49 -9.64 -10.49
C GLY A 21 -24.49 -9.94 -9.39
N CYS A 22 -24.93 -10.73 -8.40
CA CYS A 22 -24.02 -11.39 -7.47
C CYS A 22 -22.97 -12.10 -8.33
N SER A 23 -21.74 -11.58 -8.33
CA SER A 23 -20.58 -12.31 -8.84
C SER A 23 -19.88 -12.85 -7.60
N GLU A 24 -20.06 -14.14 -7.39
CA GLU A 24 -19.25 -14.97 -6.50
C GLU A 24 -17.75 -14.80 -6.85
N ASP A 25 -16.92 -14.89 -5.80
CA ASP A 25 -15.50 -15.28 -5.75
C ASP A 25 -14.51 -14.87 -6.87
N SER A 26 -13.35 -14.39 -6.40
CA SER A 26 -12.04 -14.26 -7.08
C SER A 26 -11.67 -12.93 -7.76
N ASP A 27 -11.09 -11.99 -7.00
CA ASP A 27 -10.34 -10.82 -7.54
C ASP A 27 -8.91 -11.19 -8.01
N TYR A 28 -8.58 -12.48 -8.05
CA TYR A 28 -7.41 -13.01 -8.74
C TYR A 28 -7.90 -14.13 -9.66
N THR A 29 -7.76 -13.93 -10.97
CA THR A 29 -7.99 -15.03 -11.91
C THR A 29 -6.69 -15.79 -12.10
N ASN A 30 -6.75 -17.12 -11.97
CA ASN A 30 -5.67 -18.01 -12.37
C ASN A 30 -5.51 -17.91 -13.89
N ILE A 31 -4.27 -17.75 -14.38
CA ILE A 31 -4.04 -17.52 -15.82
C ILE A 31 -2.99 -18.48 -16.36
N GLU A 32 -3.38 -19.73 -16.59
CA GLU A 32 -2.49 -20.79 -17.13
C GLU A 32 -1.67 -20.33 -18.37
N ASN A 33 -2.25 -19.53 -19.27
CA ASN A 33 -1.56 -19.09 -20.50
C ASN A 33 -0.75 -17.79 -20.38
N GLN A 34 -1.07 -16.88 -19.45
CA GLN A 34 -0.26 -15.67 -19.22
C GLN A 34 0.89 -15.95 -18.24
N GLU A 35 0.71 -16.90 -17.33
CA GLU A 35 1.72 -17.39 -16.40
C GLU A 35 3.02 -17.77 -17.11
N SER A 36 2.95 -18.46 -18.25
CA SER A 36 4.14 -18.91 -18.97
C SER A 36 5.03 -17.75 -19.46
N LYS A 37 4.44 -16.67 -20.02
CA LYS A 37 5.20 -15.51 -20.50
C LYS A 37 5.74 -14.67 -19.34
N VAL A 38 4.91 -14.41 -18.33
CA VAL A 38 5.28 -13.64 -17.13
C VAL A 38 6.41 -14.35 -16.39
N LEU A 39 6.27 -15.66 -16.14
CA LEU A 39 7.31 -16.46 -15.50
C LEU A 39 8.58 -16.57 -16.33
N SER A 40 8.47 -16.67 -17.66
CA SER A 40 9.64 -16.68 -18.54
C SER A 40 10.42 -15.36 -18.45
N GLY A 41 9.71 -14.23 -18.47
CA GLY A 41 10.29 -12.90 -18.27
C GLY A 41 10.96 -12.75 -16.90
N ALA A 42 10.25 -13.15 -15.83
CA ALA A 42 10.75 -13.17 -14.46
C ALA A 42 12.01 -14.04 -14.31
N LYS A 43 12.01 -15.25 -14.88
CA LYS A 43 13.16 -16.17 -14.88
C LYS A 43 14.37 -15.55 -15.55
N LYS A 44 14.19 -14.98 -16.75
CA LYS A 44 15.27 -14.32 -17.49
C LYS A 44 15.82 -13.13 -16.71
N TRP A 45 14.94 -12.32 -16.13
CA TRP A 45 15.33 -11.17 -15.33
C TRP A 45 16.11 -11.59 -14.08
N LEU A 46 15.63 -12.59 -13.31
CA LEU A 46 16.35 -13.09 -12.14
C LEU A 46 17.69 -13.74 -12.50
N THR A 47 17.77 -14.45 -13.63
CA THR A 47 19.04 -15.03 -14.12
C THR A 47 20.07 -13.96 -14.44
N SER A 48 19.64 -12.75 -14.82
CA SER A 48 20.55 -11.61 -15.03
C SER A 48 21.11 -11.03 -13.73
N LYS A 49 20.54 -11.38 -12.57
CA LYS A 49 21.03 -10.93 -11.26
C LYS A 49 22.06 -11.94 -10.73
N GLN A 50 23.31 -11.49 -10.59
CA GLN A 50 24.44 -12.38 -10.22
C GLN A 50 24.37 -12.95 -8.79
N ASN A 51 23.46 -12.47 -7.94
CA ASN A 51 23.43 -12.78 -6.51
C ASN A 51 22.44 -13.88 -6.12
N ILE A 52 21.74 -14.50 -7.08
CA ILE A 52 20.71 -15.51 -6.80
C ILE A 52 21.01 -16.77 -7.62
N ARG A 53 21.23 -17.88 -6.92
CA ARG A 53 21.40 -19.19 -7.55
C ARG A 53 20.05 -19.69 -8.04
N GLN A 54 19.96 -20.00 -9.34
CA GLN A 54 18.70 -20.43 -9.95
C GLN A 54 18.17 -21.74 -9.36
N ASP A 55 19.06 -22.65 -8.93
CA ASP A 55 18.69 -23.93 -8.34
C ASP A 55 18.03 -23.81 -6.95
N ASP A 56 18.20 -22.65 -6.30
CA ASP A 56 17.57 -22.37 -5.01
C ASP A 56 16.14 -21.81 -5.22
N LEU A 57 15.73 -21.45 -6.44
CA LEU A 57 14.40 -20.90 -6.71
C LEU A 57 13.35 -21.99 -6.94
N GLN A 58 12.31 -22.01 -6.10
CA GLN A 58 11.20 -22.96 -6.21
C GLN A 58 10.12 -22.42 -7.15
N TRP A 59 10.44 -22.35 -8.45
CA TRP A 59 9.53 -21.84 -9.47
C TRP A 59 8.18 -22.57 -9.55
N ASN A 60 8.16 -23.87 -9.23
CA ASN A 60 6.93 -24.67 -9.22
C ASN A 60 6.01 -24.36 -8.03
N SER A 61 6.50 -23.57 -7.07
CA SER A 61 5.77 -23.09 -5.89
C SER A 61 5.63 -21.57 -5.93
N ALA A 62 5.94 -20.93 -7.06
CA ALA A 62 5.76 -19.51 -7.22
C ALA A 62 4.26 -19.18 -7.29
N ILE A 63 3.85 -18.15 -6.56
CA ILE A 63 2.49 -17.64 -6.58
C ILE A 63 2.48 -16.35 -7.39
N ILE A 64 1.59 -16.24 -8.36
CA ILE A 64 1.43 -15.05 -9.18
C ILE A 64 0.07 -14.43 -8.92
N TYR A 65 0.09 -13.14 -8.65
CA TYR A 65 -1.08 -12.31 -8.50
C TYR A 65 -1.14 -11.37 -9.71
N GLN A 66 -2.25 -11.37 -10.45
CA GLN A 66 -2.51 -10.32 -11.44
C GLN A 66 -3.14 -9.12 -10.73
N GLN A 67 -2.67 -7.91 -11.02
CA GLN A 67 -3.30 -6.69 -10.53
C GLN A 67 -4.50 -6.34 -11.42
N SER A 68 -5.65 -6.03 -10.81
CA SER A 68 -7.00 -6.03 -11.41
C SER A 68 -7.23 -5.13 -12.62
N VAL A 69 -6.31 -4.21 -12.96
CA VAL A 69 -6.53 -3.20 -14.02
C VAL A 69 -5.37 -3.00 -14.99
N GLU A 70 -4.27 -3.74 -14.87
CA GLU A 70 -3.12 -3.61 -15.78
C GLU A 70 -2.49 -4.95 -16.13
N SER A 71 -1.66 -4.98 -17.18
CA SER A 71 -0.75 -6.10 -17.49
C SER A 71 0.40 -6.20 -16.48
N SER A 72 0.09 -5.98 -15.20
CA SER A 72 1.00 -5.90 -14.06
C SER A 72 0.73 -7.10 -13.13
N PHE A 73 1.79 -7.72 -12.66
CA PHE A 73 1.77 -8.95 -11.89
C PHE A 73 2.70 -8.82 -10.69
N VAL A 74 2.35 -9.47 -9.59
CA VAL A 74 3.26 -9.71 -8.46
C VAL A 74 3.56 -11.19 -8.42
N ALA A 75 4.84 -11.57 -8.50
CA ALA A 75 5.25 -12.96 -8.37
C ALA A 75 6.02 -13.15 -7.06
N ILE A 76 5.56 -14.06 -6.21
CA ILE A 76 6.23 -14.47 -4.97
C ILE A 76 6.85 -15.84 -5.21
N ILE A 77 8.17 -15.90 -5.20
CA ILE A 77 8.95 -17.10 -5.50
C ILE A 77 9.64 -17.56 -4.22
N PRO A 78 9.29 -18.73 -3.66
CA PRO A 78 10.01 -19.29 -2.53
C PRO A 78 11.46 -19.60 -2.89
N VAL A 79 12.37 -19.37 -1.94
CA VAL A 79 13.78 -19.70 -2.07
C VAL A 79 14.08 -20.84 -1.12
N ARG A 80 14.63 -21.93 -1.66
CA ARG A 80 15.06 -23.10 -0.93
C ARG A 80 16.17 -22.71 0.04
N THR A 81 16.03 -23.21 1.25
CA THR A 81 16.94 -22.98 2.37
C THR A 81 16.96 -24.26 3.19
N SER A 82 18.16 -24.73 3.55
CA SER A 82 18.33 -25.85 4.47
C SER A 82 18.40 -25.40 5.93
N ASN A 83 18.25 -24.10 6.18
CA ASN A 83 18.34 -23.50 7.49
C ASN A 83 16.94 -23.31 8.05
N GLU A 84 16.59 -24.08 9.08
CA GLU A 84 15.30 -24.04 9.78
C GLU A 84 15.00 -22.71 10.49
N PHE A 85 15.99 -21.82 10.58
CA PHE A 85 15.86 -20.47 11.13
C PHE A 85 15.70 -19.40 10.04
N LEU A 86 15.70 -19.77 8.75
CA LEU A 86 15.69 -18.81 7.65
C LEU A 86 14.62 -19.18 6.64
N LEU A 87 13.63 -18.31 6.44
CA LEU A 87 12.72 -18.36 5.30
C LEU A 87 13.10 -17.25 4.32
N GLN A 88 13.17 -17.59 3.04
CA GLN A 88 13.45 -16.62 1.99
C GLN A 88 12.37 -16.64 0.90
N LYS A 89 11.98 -15.45 0.46
CA LYS A 89 11.03 -15.25 -0.65
C LYS A 89 11.52 -14.11 -1.54
N ILE A 90 11.49 -14.31 -2.84
CA ILE A 90 11.64 -13.22 -3.81
C ILE A 90 10.26 -12.70 -4.15
N VAL A 91 10.07 -11.39 -4.01
CA VAL A 91 8.86 -10.70 -4.45
C VAL A 91 9.25 -9.88 -5.68
N LEU A 92 8.65 -10.21 -6.82
CA LEU A 92 8.82 -9.48 -8.07
C LEU A 92 7.57 -8.66 -8.36
N GLU A 93 7.77 -7.41 -8.74
CA GLU A 93 6.74 -6.56 -9.32
C GLU A 93 7.04 -6.48 -10.82
N ILE A 94 6.12 -7.00 -11.63
CA ILE A 94 6.29 -7.19 -13.08
C ILE A 94 5.25 -6.32 -13.76
N ASN A 95 5.67 -5.41 -14.62
CA ASN A 95 4.77 -4.66 -15.50
C ASN A 95 5.28 -4.71 -16.95
N PRO A 96 4.55 -4.17 -17.94
CA PRO A 96 4.96 -4.26 -19.34
C PRO A 96 6.31 -3.60 -19.66
N TYR A 97 6.78 -2.70 -18.79
CA TYR A 97 7.95 -1.86 -19.03
C TYR A 97 9.16 -2.27 -18.20
N ASN A 98 8.95 -2.86 -17.03
CA ASN A 98 9.99 -3.14 -16.06
C ASN A 98 9.64 -4.34 -15.17
N ILE A 99 10.69 -4.98 -14.64
CA ILE A 99 10.62 -5.92 -13.53
C ILE A 99 11.52 -5.38 -12.43
N SER A 100 10.96 -5.22 -11.24
CA SER A 100 11.72 -4.97 -10.01
C SER A 100 11.55 -6.15 -9.06
N GLY A 101 12.50 -6.31 -8.14
CA GLY A 101 12.51 -7.45 -7.24
C GLY A 101 13.12 -7.16 -5.89
N LYS A 102 12.58 -7.80 -4.87
CA LYS A 102 13.07 -7.74 -3.48
C LYS A 102 13.27 -9.16 -2.96
N LEU A 103 14.40 -9.43 -2.33
CA LEU A 103 14.60 -10.65 -1.54
C LEU A 103 14.24 -10.38 -0.09
N TRP A 104 13.20 -11.05 0.38
CA TRP A 104 12.77 -11.05 1.77
C TRP A 104 13.39 -12.25 2.48
N ALA A 105 14.06 -12.02 3.60
CA ALA A 105 14.72 -13.04 4.40
C ALA A 105 14.27 -12.89 5.86
N PHE A 106 13.44 -13.82 6.31
CA PHE A 106 12.92 -13.91 7.67
C PHE A 106 13.85 -14.82 8.47
N ASN A 107 14.65 -14.23 9.36
CA ASN A 107 15.55 -14.96 10.25
C ASN A 107 14.85 -15.17 11.59
N PHE A 108 14.27 -16.34 11.81
CA PHE A 108 13.54 -16.67 13.04
C PHE A 108 14.50 -16.85 14.22
N LYS A 109 14.03 -16.50 15.41
CA LYS A 109 14.77 -16.72 16.65
C LYS A 109 14.81 -18.20 17.06
N GLU A 110 13.79 -18.95 16.64
CA GLU A 110 13.58 -20.36 16.96
C GLU A 110 13.34 -21.13 15.66
N ALA A 111 13.73 -22.41 15.64
CA ALA A 111 13.53 -23.28 14.48
C ALA A 111 12.05 -23.31 14.08
N GLN A 112 11.80 -23.24 12.78
CA GLN A 112 10.46 -23.27 12.21
C GLN A 112 10.30 -24.38 11.19
N SER A 113 9.07 -24.78 10.96
CA SER A 113 8.69 -25.59 9.81
C SER A 113 8.68 -24.73 8.54
N ILE A 114 9.86 -24.58 7.91
CA ILE A 114 10.03 -23.68 6.76
C ILE A 114 9.10 -24.07 5.61
N ASP A 115 8.88 -25.37 5.37
CA ASP A 115 8.00 -25.85 4.30
C ASP A 115 6.53 -25.44 4.52
N GLU A 116 6.08 -25.35 5.77
CA GLU A 116 4.74 -24.84 6.09
C GLU A 116 4.68 -23.32 5.92
N LEU A 117 5.68 -22.59 6.44
CA LEU A 117 5.75 -21.14 6.30
C LEU A 117 5.92 -20.67 4.85
N GLN A 118 6.55 -21.47 3.98
CA GLN A 118 6.67 -21.16 2.56
C GLN A 118 5.30 -21.03 1.87
N LYS A 119 4.28 -21.76 2.33
CA LYS A 119 2.91 -21.72 1.79
C LYS A 119 2.16 -20.46 2.22
N LEU A 120 2.48 -19.93 3.40
CA LEU A 120 1.81 -18.75 3.94
C LEU A 120 2.22 -17.47 3.20
N PRO A 121 1.31 -16.53 2.94
CA PRO A 121 1.66 -15.20 2.45
C PRO A 121 2.51 -14.43 3.46
N ALA A 122 3.33 -13.48 2.97
CA ALA A 122 4.29 -12.74 3.79
C ALA A 122 3.64 -12.01 4.98
N HIS A 123 2.42 -11.48 4.82
CA HIS A 123 1.72 -10.77 5.89
C HIS A 123 1.35 -11.71 7.05
N GLN A 124 0.85 -12.92 6.78
CA GLN A 124 0.53 -13.91 7.81
C GLN A 124 1.76 -14.38 8.59
N ILE A 125 2.91 -14.53 7.90
CA ILE A 125 4.18 -14.83 8.57
C ILE A 125 4.50 -13.71 9.57
N LEU A 126 4.35 -12.45 9.15
CA LEU A 126 4.67 -11.29 9.98
C LEU A 126 3.78 -11.15 11.22
N GLU A 127 2.54 -11.62 11.21
CA GLU A 127 1.62 -11.49 12.35
C GLU A 127 2.19 -12.10 13.65
N ASN A 128 2.86 -13.24 13.54
CA ASN A 128 3.45 -13.96 14.67
C ASN A 128 4.99 -14.00 14.64
N PHE A 129 5.61 -13.29 13.69
CA PHE A 129 7.05 -13.37 13.46
C PHE A 129 7.86 -12.89 14.67
N THR A 130 8.82 -13.71 15.10
CA THR A 130 9.84 -13.34 16.09
C THR A 130 11.21 -13.63 15.51
N GLY A 131 11.98 -12.57 15.23
CA GLY A 131 13.22 -12.70 14.46
C GLY A 131 13.72 -11.40 13.84
N GLU A 132 14.56 -11.51 12.82
CA GLU A 132 15.06 -10.41 11.99
C GLU A 132 14.59 -10.56 10.54
N LEU A 133 13.80 -9.62 10.05
CA LEU A 133 13.46 -9.49 8.64
C LEU A 133 14.54 -8.67 7.94
N LYS A 134 15.07 -9.19 6.83
CA LYS A 134 15.95 -8.46 5.91
C LYS A 134 15.27 -8.38 4.55
N ILE A 135 15.27 -7.20 3.95
CA ILE A 135 14.75 -6.95 2.60
C ILE A 135 15.87 -6.38 1.76
N ILE A 136 16.26 -7.06 0.70
CA ILE A 136 17.30 -6.62 -0.22
C ILE A 136 16.66 -6.27 -1.54
N ASN A 137 16.81 -5.02 -1.99
CA ASN A 137 16.44 -4.63 -3.34
C ASN A 137 17.41 -5.28 -4.35
N LEU A 138 16.90 -5.99 -5.34
CA LEU A 138 17.71 -6.78 -6.29
C LEU A 138 18.32 -5.94 -7.42
N GLU A 139 17.94 -4.67 -7.54
CA GLU A 139 18.53 -3.71 -8.47
C GLU A 139 19.66 -2.90 -7.83
N SER A 140 19.36 -2.25 -6.71
CA SER A 140 20.26 -1.33 -6.00
C SER A 140 21.16 -2.03 -4.98
N LEU A 141 20.82 -3.27 -4.60
CA LEU A 141 21.44 -4.00 -3.48
C LEU A 141 21.28 -3.30 -2.13
N GLU A 142 20.33 -2.35 -2.03
CA GLU A 142 19.98 -1.71 -0.77
C GLU A 142 19.39 -2.74 0.20
N LEU A 143 19.94 -2.78 1.41
CA LEU A 143 19.50 -3.66 2.49
C LEU A 143 18.68 -2.86 3.52
N LYS A 144 17.45 -3.30 3.76
CA LYS A 144 16.63 -2.88 4.90
C LYS A 144 16.53 -4.04 5.88
N HIS A 145 16.53 -3.75 7.18
CA HIS A 145 16.32 -4.78 8.19
C HIS A 145 15.49 -4.28 9.38
N ALA A 146 14.73 -5.19 9.97
CA ALA A 146 13.86 -4.91 11.10
C ALA A 146 13.80 -6.12 12.03
N LYS A 147 13.86 -5.89 13.34
CA LYS A 147 13.67 -6.93 14.35
C LYS A 147 12.22 -6.98 14.78
N PHE A 148 11.69 -8.18 14.93
CA PHE A 148 10.32 -8.46 15.30
C PHE A 148 10.25 -9.36 16.54
N THR A 149 9.27 -9.12 17.39
CA THR A 149 8.85 -9.99 18.50
C THR A 149 7.34 -10.09 18.48
N GLN A 150 6.83 -11.29 18.21
CA GLN A 150 5.39 -11.58 18.08
C GLN A 150 4.71 -10.60 17.13
N GLY A 151 5.29 -10.45 15.94
CA GLY A 151 4.90 -9.52 14.90
C GLY A 151 5.18 -8.04 15.19
N LYS A 152 5.51 -7.67 16.44
CA LYS A 152 5.83 -6.28 16.78
C LYS A 152 7.26 -5.96 16.41
N THR A 153 7.48 -4.88 15.67
CA THR A 153 8.84 -4.40 15.39
C THR A 153 9.49 -3.84 16.66
N GLU A 154 10.60 -4.40 17.13
CA GLU A 154 11.27 -3.95 18.37
C GLU A 154 12.24 -2.80 18.13
N ASN A 155 12.93 -2.81 16.99
CA ASN A 155 13.88 -1.80 16.57
C ASN A 155 14.04 -1.90 15.06
N ILE A 156 13.58 -0.89 14.34
CA ILE A 156 14.01 -0.69 12.96
C ILE A 156 15.42 -0.09 13.07
N LEU A 157 16.44 -0.94 13.00
CA LEU A 157 17.78 -0.46 12.74
C LEU A 157 17.79 -0.24 11.23
N PHE A 158 17.85 0.99 10.75
CA PHE A 158 18.34 1.23 9.40
C PHE A 158 19.86 1.29 9.49
N THR A 159 20.54 0.35 8.85
CA THR A 159 21.86 0.62 8.28
C THR A 159 21.63 1.25 6.90
N SER A 160 20.88 2.36 6.78
CA SER A 160 21.30 3.72 7.17
C SER A 160 20.28 4.54 7.99
N LYS A 161 20.73 5.11 9.12
CA LYS A 161 20.09 6.12 9.99
C LYS A 161 18.70 5.78 10.58
N THR A 162 18.77 5.43 11.87
CA THR A 162 17.89 5.77 13.01
C THR A 162 16.59 4.99 13.33
N LYS A 163 16.68 4.35 14.52
CA LYS A 163 15.77 3.74 15.51
C LYS A 163 14.27 4.19 15.60
N VAL A 164 13.40 3.21 15.92
CA VAL A 164 12.47 3.09 17.11
C VAL A 164 11.07 2.44 16.80
N ALA A 165 10.72 1.38 17.56
CA ALA A 165 9.45 0.80 18.11
C ALA A 165 8.06 0.72 17.39
N GLY A 166 7.52 -0.51 17.28
CA GLY A 166 6.33 -1.06 17.98
C GLY A 166 4.96 -1.13 17.26
N ILE A 167 4.61 -2.24 16.55
CA ILE A 167 3.46 -2.26 15.58
C ILE A 167 2.26 -3.22 15.84
N CYS A 168 2.39 -4.42 16.42
CA CYS A 168 1.27 -5.41 16.41
C CYS A 168 0.24 -5.35 17.56
N ASN A 169 -0.25 -4.17 17.95
CA ASN A 169 -1.41 -4.08 18.86
C ASN A 169 -2.68 -3.49 18.24
N LYS A 170 -2.71 -3.26 16.92
CA LYS A 170 -3.84 -2.57 16.26
C LYS A 170 -4.50 -3.31 15.10
N CYS A 171 -3.98 -4.46 14.66
CA CYS A 171 -4.56 -5.22 13.53
C CYS A 171 -5.54 -6.32 13.97
N HIS A 172 -5.55 -6.70 15.26
CA HIS A 172 -6.50 -7.67 15.81
C HIS A 172 -7.31 -6.98 16.91
N GLY A 173 -8.57 -6.64 16.60
CA GLY A 173 -9.57 -6.41 17.63
C GLY A 173 -9.94 -7.75 18.27
N ASP A 174 -10.19 -7.74 19.58
CA ASP A 174 -10.53 -8.93 20.34
C ASP A 174 -11.80 -9.60 19.80
N GLY A 175 -11.66 -10.80 19.23
CA GLY A 175 -12.73 -11.77 19.04
C GLY A 175 -13.07 -12.14 17.59
N GLY A 176 -12.83 -13.40 17.24
CA GLY A 176 -13.49 -14.10 16.12
C GLY A 176 -12.58 -14.48 14.97
N ALA A 177 -12.18 -15.75 14.94
CA ALA A 177 -11.52 -16.37 13.79
C ALA A 177 -12.40 -16.26 12.54
N ILE A 178 -11.84 -15.77 11.44
CA ILE A 178 -12.39 -15.94 10.09
C ILE A 178 -11.54 -17.02 9.41
N ASN A 179 -12.15 -18.16 9.11
CA ASN A 179 -11.58 -19.19 8.25
C ASN A 179 -11.55 -18.66 6.82
N LEU A 180 -10.38 -18.72 6.17
CA LEU A 180 -10.24 -18.60 4.73
C LEU A 180 -9.75 -19.95 4.20
N ASP A 181 -10.44 -20.49 3.20
CA ASP A 181 -10.03 -21.73 2.56
C ASP A 181 -8.80 -21.48 1.68
N GLU A 182 -7.68 -22.09 2.05
CA GLU A 182 -6.48 -22.19 1.23
C GLU A 182 -6.70 -23.26 0.15
N VAL A 183 -6.69 -22.85 -1.13
CA VAL A 183 -6.66 -23.80 -2.25
C VAL A 183 -5.21 -24.06 -2.66
N VAL A 184 -4.69 -25.21 -2.25
CA VAL A 184 -3.40 -25.74 -2.72
C VAL A 184 -3.61 -26.40 -4.08
N VAL A 185 -3.05 -25.82 -5.15
CA VAL A 185 -3.05 -26.44 -6.48
C VAL A 185 -1.81 -27.34 -6.61
N THR A 186 -2.02 -28.64 -6.73
CA THR A 186 -0.96 -29.58 -7.14
C THR A 186 -0.78 -29.53 -8.65
N GLY A 187 0.47 -29.35 -9.10
CA GLY A 187 0.82 -29.33 -10.52
C GLY A 187 0.54 -30.66 -11.24
N PRO A 188 0.47 -30.66 -12.58
CA PRO A 188 -0.05 -31.80 -13.33
C PRO A 188 1.00 -32.92 -13.47
N GLY A 189 0.66 -34.14 -13.04
CA GLY A 189 1.34 -35.36 -13.48
C GLY A 189 1.22 -36.58 -12.57
N GLY A 190 0.36 -37.56 -12.93
CA GLY A 190 0.41 -38.94 -12.40
C GLY A 190 -0.92 -39.72 -12.54
N ASN A 191 -0.97 -40.69 -13.45
CA ASN A 191 -2.13 -41.47 -13.93
C ASN A 191 -2.35 -42.79 -13.08
N PRO A 192 -3.30 -43.73 -13.38
CA PRO A 192 -4.54 -43.92 -12.61
C PRO A 192 -4.84 -45.35 -12.03
N TRP A 193 -5.91 -45.44 -11.19
CA TRP A 193 -6.75 -46.59 -10.73
C TRP A 193 -6.33 -47.46 -9.52
N PRO A 194 -7.26 -48.21 -8.82
CA PRO A 194 -8.73 -48.12 -8.78
C PRO A 194 -9.33 -47.97 -7.34
N ASN A 195 -10.54 -47.41 -7.26
CA ASN A 195 -11.48 -47.51 -6.12
C ASN A 195 -12.04 -48.95 -5.98
N PRO A 196 -12.50 -49.42 -4.79
CA PRO A 196 -13.78 -49.00 -4.20
C PRO A 196 -13.79 -48.91 -2.65
N ILE A 197 -14.71 -48.16 -2.02
CA ILE A 197 -15.93 -48.70 -1.37
C ILE A 197 -16.88 -47.52 -0.96
N THR A 198 -18.17 -47.77 -1.19
CA THR A 198 -19.48 -47.19 -0.80
C THR A 198 -19.60 -46.80 0.70
N ASP A 199 -20.41 -45.88 1.24
CA ASP A 199 -21.71 -45.23 0.93
C ASP A 199 -21.87 -44.00 1.88
N PRO A 200 -22.85 -43.10 1.69
CA PRO A 200 -22.98 -41.84 2.44
C PRO A 200 -23.83 -41.96 3.73
N ILE A 201 -23.39 -41.30 4.79
CA ILE A 201 -24.20 -41.04 6.01
C ILE A 201 -24.83 -39.63 5.88
N PRO A 202 -26.14 -39.44 6.11
CA PRO A 202 -26.76 -38.12 6.08
C PRO A 202 -26.56 -37.38 7.42
N SER A 203 -26.03 -36.16 7.38
CA SER A 203 -25.96 -35.28 8.55
C SER A 203 -27.29 -34.57 8.82
N PRO A 204 -27.69 -34.38 10.09
CA PRO A 204 -28.95 -33.77 10.48
C PRO A 204 -28.93 -32.24 10.39
N ASN A 205 -30.05 -31.70 9.91
CA ASN A 205 -30.40 -30.28 9.87
C ASN A 205 -30.29 -29.60 11.24
N LEU A 206 -29.56 -28.48 11.31
CA LEU A 206 -29.67 -27.48 12.37
C LEU A 206 -29.83 -26.07 11.75
N PRO A 207 -30.58 -25.16 12.41
CA PRO A 207 -31.08 -23.94 11.79
C PRO A 207 -30.00 -22.86 11.69
N ILE A 208 -29.84 -22.33 10.48
CA ILE A 208 -28.97 -21.19 10.17
C ILE A 208 -29.64 -19.91 10.70
N VAL A 209 -29.05 -19.30 11.71
CA VAL A 209 -29.36 -17.93 12.15
C VAL A 209 -28.38 -17.00 11.44
N GLY A 210 -28.92 -16.13 10.58
CA GLY A 210 -28.15 -15.17 9.80
C GLY A 210 -27.55 -14.05 10.64
N GLY A 211 -26.32 -13.68 10.28
CA GLY A 211 -25.65 -12.47 10.73
C GLY A 211 -24.77 -11.96 9.59
N GLY A 212 -25.33 -11.06 8.76
CA GLY A 212 -24.60 -10.40 7.69
C GLY A 212 -23.59 -9.41 8.25
N GLY A 213 -22.30 -9.75 8.13
CA GLY A 213 -21.18 -8.86 8.41
C GLY A 213 -20.61 -8.34 7.09
N SER A 214 -20.73 -7.03 6.87
CA SER A 214 -20.20 -6.32 5.70
C SER A 214 -18.66 -6.24 5.78
N SER A 215 -17.95 -6.96 4.93
CA SER A 215 -16.49 -6.88 4.79
C SER A 215 -16.09 -5.67 3.94
N GLY A 216 -15.72 -4.57 4.60
CA GLY A 216 -15.20 -3.37 3.93
C GLY A 216 -13.80 -3.63 3.37
N GLY A 217 -13.68 -3.81 2.05
CA GLY A 217 -12.39 -3.88 1.36
C GLY A 217 -11.60 -2.56 1.43
N LEU A 218 -10.30 -2.62 1.13
CA LEU A 218 -9.48 -1.41 0.95
C LEU A 218 -10.02 -0.60 -0.23
N VAL A 219 -10.24 0.69 -0.02
CA VAL A 219 -10.78 1.61 -1.02
C VAL A 219 -9.71 2.63 -1.38
N MET A 220 -9.39 2.76 -2.67
CA MET A 220 -8.48 3.80 -3.13
C MET A 220 -9.14 5.17 -2.99
N PRO A 221 -8.41 6.20 -2.50
CA PRO A 221 -8.92 7.55 -2.50
C PRO A 221 -9.41 8.00 -3.88
N PRO A 222 -10.37 8.94 -3.92
CA PRO A 222 -10.68 9.62 -5.16
C PRO A 222 -9.43 10.37 -5.69
N PRO A 223 -9.35 10.61 -7.01
CA PRO A 223 -8.34 11.48 -7.58
C PRO A 223 -8.48 12.92 -7.07
N PRO A 224 -7.47 13.80 -7.27
CA PRO A 224 -7.57 15.16 -6.78
C PRO A 224 -8.59 15.96 -7.59
N ASP A 225 -9.31 16.87 -6.93
CA ASP A 225 -10.25 17.78 -7.59
C ASP A 225 -9.56 18.67 -8.63
N ILE A 226 -8.34 19.11 -8.32
CA ILE A 226 -7.52 19.98 -9.18
C ILE A 226 -6.16 19.30 -9.38
N PRO A 227 -5.97 18.50 -10.43
CA PRO A 227 -4.70 17.83 -10.71
C PRO A 227 -3.61 18.83 -11.12
N ILE A 228 -2.39 18.58 -10.67
CA ILE A 228 -1.17 19.31 -11.04
C ILE A 228 -0.40 18.43 -12.04
N SER A 229 -0.37 18.84 -13.31
CA SER A 229 0.31 18.10 -14.38
C SER A 229 1.84 18.30 -14.41
N ASP A 230 2.32 19.40 -13.84
CA ASP A 230 3.75 19.74 -13.75
C ASP A 230 4.02 20.42 -12.41
N ILE A 231 4.52 19.61 -11.47
CA ILE A 231 4.82 20.04 -10.11
C ILE A 231 5.99 21.03 -10.05
N LEU A 232 6.95 20.96 -10.98
CA LEU A 232 8.03 21.94 -11.03
C LEU A 232 7.52 23.31 -11.47
N LYS A 233 6.65 23.35 -12.49
CA LYS A 233 5.95 24.57 -12.88
C LYS A 233 5.03 25.07 -11.76
N PHE A 234 4.41 24.15 -11.01
CA PHE A 234 3.59 24.53 -9.86
C PHE A 234 4.42 25.21 -8.76
N LEU A 235 5.61 24.70 -8.47
CA LEU A 235 6.51 25.17 -7.41
C LEU A 235 7.55 26.20 -7.85
N ARG A 236 7.50 26.69 -9.10
CA ARG A 236 8.51 27.63 -9.65
C ARG A 236 8.65 28.96 -8.90
N CYS A 237 7.66 29.36 -8.09
CA CYS A 237 7.71 30.60 -7.31
C CYS A 237 8.58 30.50 -6.05
N PHE A 238 9.02 29.29 -5.68
CA PHE A 238 9.79 29.05 -4.46
C PHE A 238 11.28 28.99 -4.79
N SER A 239 12.07 29.85 -4.15
CA SER A 239 13.52 29.89 -4.29
C SER A 239 14.19 28.99 -3.26
N THR A 240 15.05 28.09 -3.72
CA THR A 240 15.86 27.21 -2.85
C THR A 240 17.11 27.90 -2.30
N SER A 241 17.33 29.18 -2.62
CA SER A 241 18.41 30.00 -2.04
C SER A 241 18.11 30.45 -0.61
N ALA A 242 16.87 30.31 -0.13
CA ALA A 242 16.44 30.71 1.20
C ALA A 242 15.48 29.66 1.79
N GLY A 243 15.31 29.72 3.11
CA GLY A 243 14.33 28.87 3.80
C GLY A 243 12.88 29.22 3.47
N ALA A 244 11.96 28.36 3.91
CA ALA A 244 10.52 28.55 3.76
C ALA A 244 9.78 28.10 5.04
N ASN A 245 8.53 28.52 5.19
CA ASN A 245 7.63 27.94 6.19
C ASN A 245 6.90 26.77 5.55
N LEU A 246 7.11 25.58 6.10
CA LEU A 246 6.44 24.34 5.72
C LEU A 246 5.33 24.05 6.71
N THR A 247 4.14 23.74 6.23
CA THR A 247 3.04 23.21 7.03
C THR A 247 2.67 21.84 6.51
N VAL A 248 2.49 20.86 7.39
CA VAL A 248 1.96 19.54 7.04
C VAL A 248 0.56 19.44 7.63
N TYR A 249 -0.38 18.94 6.84
CA TYR A 249 -1.80 18.81 7.16
C TYR A 249 -2.22 17.35 7.13
N SER A 250 -3.18 17.00 7.98
CA SER A 250 -3.81 15.68 7.96
C SER A 250 -5.27 15.77 8.34
N GLU A 251 -6.10 15.08 7.58
CA GLU A 251 -7.47 14.74 7.95
C GLU A 251 -7.47 13.46 8.80
N SER A 252 -8.33 13.43 9.82
CA SER A 252 -8.54 12.23 10.64
C SER A 252 -9.53 11.30 9.94
N MET A 253 -9.18 10.03 9.82
CA MET A 253 -10.08 8.97 9.39
C MET A 253 -11.08 8.67 10.51
N GLY A 254 -12.20 9.39 10.57
CA GLY A 254 -13.25 9.22 11.58
C GLY A 254 -14.44 8.38 11.10
N GLY A 255 -14.83 7.34 11.85
CA GLY A 255 -16.16 6.72 11.76
C GLY A 255 -16.41 5.74 10.59
N GLY A 256 -15.39 5.26 9.90
CA GLY A 256 -15.50 4.12 8.98
C GLY A 256 -15.88 4.44 7.53
N ASN A 257 -15.95 5.70 7.10
CA ASN A 257 -16.42 6.07 5.75
C ASN A 257 -15.46 6.96 4.92
N GLY A 258 -14.24 7.23 5.38
CA GLY A 258 -13.28 8.08 4.67
C GLY A 258 -11.85 7.56 4.74
N VAL A 259 -11.15 7.61 3.61
CA VAL A 259 -9.73 7.22 3.46
C VAL A 259 -8.77 8.23 4.12
N GLY A 260 -9.28 9.40 4.52
CA GLY A 260 -8.49 10.54 5.00
C GLY A 260 -7.53 11.09 3.93
N HIS A 261 -6.86 12.20 4.23
CA HIS A 261 -5.84 12.76 3.36
C HIS A 261 -4.73 13.45 4.15
N ALA A 262 -3.49 13.31 3.68
CA ALA A 262 -2.33 14.02 4.20
C ALA A 262 -1.65 14.79 3.06
N PHE A 263 -1.29 16.03 3.33
CA PHE A 263 -0.78 16.97 2.32
C PHE A 263 0.05 18.08 2.97
N ILE A 264 0.67 18.93 2.15
CA ILE A 264 1.60 19.96 2.64
C ILE A 264 1.27 21.35 2.10
N GLY A 265 1.77 22.37 2.78
CA GLY A 265 1.75 23.77 2.40
C GLY A 265 3.16 24.36 2.48
N ILE A 266 3.58 25.08 1.45
CA ILE A 266 4.85 25.82 1.43
C ILE A 266 4.55 27.30 1.30
N SER A 267 5.08 28.10 2.21
CA SER A 267 4.97 29.56 2.20
C SER A 267 6.35 30.22 2.16
N GLN A 268 6.57 31.08 1.15
CA GLN A 268 7.83 31.82 0.99
C GLN A 268 7.60 33.12 0.20
N GLY A 269 8.07 34.25 0.73
CA GLY A 269 8.02 35.54 0.02
C GLY A 269 6.62 35.99 -0.40
N GLY A 270 5.59 35.65 0.37
CA GLY A 270 4.18 35.94 0.05
C GLY A 270 3.51 34.94 -0.89
N ASN A 271 4.25 33.95 -1.41
CA ASN A 271 3.67 32.83 -2.15
C ASN A 271 3.24 31.72 -1.20
N MET A 272 2.14 31.05 -1.53
CA MET A 272 1.58 29.88 -0.85
C MET A 272 1.27 28.80 -1.89
N ALA A 273 1.71 27.58 -1.65
CA ALA A 273 1.33 26.41 -2.43
C ALA A 273 0.90 25.29 -1.48
N VAL A 274 -0.33 24.82 -1.62
CA VAL A 274 -0.89 23.73 -0.82
C VAL A 274 -1.22 22.58 -1.77
N TYR A 275 -0.63 21.41 -1.53
CA TYR A 275 -0.70 20.28 -2.44
C TYR A 275 -0.37 18.95 -1.75
N GLY A 276 -0.83 17.86 -2.36
CA GLY A 276 -0.68 16.50 -1.85
C GLY A 276 -0.56 15.49 -2.98
N TYR A 277 -0.27 14.25 -2.62
CA TYR A 277 -0.14 13.14 -3.56
C TYR A 277 -1.40 12.29 -3.57
N TYR A 278 -1.84 11.90 -4.75
CA TYR A 278 -3.11 11.22 -5.00
C TYR A 278 -2.95 10.10 -6.01
N PRO A 279 -3.88 9.14 -6.03
CA PRO A 279 -4.04 8.27 -7.17
C PRO A 279 -4.67 9.07 -8.32
N LYS A 280 -4.28 8.78 -9.57
CA LYS A 280 -4.82 9.45 -10.75
C LYS A 280 -6.25 9.02 -11.10
N SER A 281 -6.62 7.82 -10.66
CA SER A 281 -7.96 7.24 -10.73
C SER A 281 -8.29 6.65 -9.37
N GLY A 282 -9.55 6.67 -8.93
CA GLY A 282 -10.00 6.04 -7.67
C GLY A 282 -10.78 4.75 -7.94
N GLY A 283 -11.12 4.00 -6.88
CA GLY A 283 -11.95 2.80 -7.02
C GLY A 283 -11.95 1.89 -5.78
N VAL A 284 -13.01 1.07 -5.66
CA VAL A 284 -13.07 -0.03 -4.67
C VAL A 284 -12.20 -1.19 -5.20
N TYR A 285 -11.43 -1.86 -4.34
CA TYR A 285 -10.54 -2.99 -4.68
C TYR A 285 -9.36 -2.65 -5.60
N VAL A 286 -9.14 -1.38 -5.89
CA VAL A 286 -7.88 -0.93 -6.50
C VAL A 286 -6.99 -0.50 -5.35
N ILE A 287 -5.81 -1.11 -5.23
CA ILE A 287 -4.86 -0.78 -4.16
C ILE A 287 -3.61 -0.10 -4.68
N THR A 288 -3.43 -0.04 -6.01
CA THR A 288 -2.30 0.58 -6.68
C THR A 288 -2.71 1.13 -8.04
N GLY A 289 -2.03 2.16 -8.52
CA GLY A 289 -2.26 2.77 -9.82
C GLY A 289 -1.32 3.94 -10.08
N GLN A 290 -1.46 4.62 -11.22
CA GLN A 290 -0.65 5.82 -11.49
C GLN A 290 -0.92 6.91 -10.44
N GLY A 291 0.12 7.53 -9.90
CA GLY A 291 0.00 8.68 -9.02
C GLY A 291 -0.10 10.01 -9.75
N ILE A 292 -0.56 11.04 -9.04
CA ILE A 292 -0.61 12.42 -9.50
C ILE A 292 -0.54 13.38 -8.32
N MET A 293 0.01 14.57 -8.53
CA MET A 293 -0.07 15.66 -7.55
C MET A 293 -1.41 16.38 -7.67
N GLY A 294 -1.98 16.78 -6.53
CA GLY A 294 -3.23 17.53 -6.44
C GLY A 294 -3.02 18.86 -5.73
N GLU A 295 -3.74 19.90 -6.15
CA GLU A 295 -3.81 21.16 -5.42
C GLU A 295 -4.83 21.03 -4.27
N ASN A 296 -4.45 21.49 -3.07
CA ASN A 296 -5.17 21.28 -1.81
C ASN A 296 -5.55 22.60 -1.11
N GLY A 297 -5.60 23.70 -1.84
CA GLY A 297 -5.90 25.02 -1.30
C GLY A 297 -7.36 25.10 -0.85
N GLY A 298 -7.57 25.39 0.43
CA GLY A 298 -8.91 25.35 1.02
C GLY A 298 -9.40 23.94 1.38
N HIS A 299 -8.57 22.90 1.22
CA HIS A 299 -8.94 21.54 1.59
C HIS A 299 -9.08 21.38 3.12
N HIS A 300 -10.03 20.55 3.55
CA HIS A 300 -10.30 20.29 4.96
C HIS A 300 -9.15 19.51 5.62
N TYR A 301 -8.90 19.79 6.89
CA TYR A 301 -7.95 19.05 7.73
C TYR A 301 -8.35 19.13 9.21
N ASP A 302 -7.85 18.18 10.01
CA ASP A 302 -8.10 18.14 11.46
C ASP A 302 -6.84 18.37 12.29
N MET A 303 -5.68 18.08 11.73
CA MET A 303 -4.37 18.29 12.36
C MET A 303 -3.41 19.00 11.40
N SER A 304 -2.60 19.91 11.92
CA SER A 304 -1.51 20.53 11.16
C SER A 304 -0.32 20.86 12.05
N ALA A 305 0.89 20.95 11.52
CA ALA A 305 2.03 21.56 12.21
C ALA A 305 2.88 22.38 11.23
N SER A 306 3.47 23.49 11.71
CA SER A 306 4.19 24.46 10.86
C SER A 306 5.62 24.71 11.31
N MET A 307 6.61 24.41 10.49
CA MET A 307 8.04 24.49 10.80
C MET A 307 8.81 25.31 9.76
N ILE A 308 9.94 25.87 10.18
CA ILE A 308 10.87 26.53 9.27
C ILE A 308 11.83 25.49 8.70
N ILE A 309 11.96 25.47 7.38
CA ILE A 309 12.91 24.63 6.65
C ILE A 309 13.98 25.49 5.98
N THR A 310 15.17 24.93 5.80
CA THR A 310 16.28 25.55 5.06
C THR A 310 16.06 25.47 3.54
N GLY A 311 16.82 26.25 2.76
CA GLY A 311 16.78 26.19 1.30
C GLY A 311 17.14 24.81 0.73
N ALA A 312 18.08 24.09 1.37
CA ALA A 312 18.43 22.72 0.99
C ALA A 312 17.28 21.73 1.25
N GLN A 313 16.58 21.87 2.38
CA GLN A 313 15.40 21.06 2.68
C GLN A 313 14.26 21.36 1.72
N LEU A 314 14.05 22.63 1.35
CA LEU A 314 13.08 23.02 0.34
C LEU A 314 13.39 22.40 -1.03
N GLN A 315 14.66 22.41 -1.45
CA GLN A 315 15.08 21.73 -2.69
C GLN A 315 14.79 20.23 -2.63
N ALA A 316 15.08 19.58 -1.50
CA ALA A 316 14.80 18.16 -1.32
C ALA A 316 13.29 17.86 -1.39
N ILE A 317 12.43 18.71 -0.82
CA ILE A 317 10.97 18.57 -0.92
C ILE A 317 10.48 18.75 -2.38
N ILE A 318 11.04 19.71 -3.12
CA ILE A 318 10.71 19.90 -4.55
C ILE A 318 11.09 18.65 -5.35
N ASN A 319 12.28 18.10 -5.12
CA ASN A 319 12.74 16.88 -5.79
C ASN A 319 11.87 15.66 -5.42
N LEU A 320 11.53 15.52 -4.13
CA LEU A 320 10.62 14.49 -3.64
C LEU A 320 9.27 14.58 -4.34
N SER A 321 8.72 15.79 -4.47
CA SER A 321 7.44 16.02 -5.12
C SER A 321 7.49 15.65 -6.61
N GLN A 322 8.59 15.92 -7.29
CA GLN A 322 8.80 15.48 -8.67
C GLN A 322 8.89 13.95 -8.77
N ASN A 323 9.57 13.29 -7.83
CA ASN A 323 9.67 11.83 -7.82
C ASN A 323 8.29 11.19 -7.64
N TYR A 324 7.52 11.67 -6.66
CA TYR A 324 6.15 11.18 -6.41
C TYR A 324 5.23 11.41 -7.61
N GLN A 325 5.29 12.56 -8.30
CA GLN A 325 4.48 12.79 -9.51
C GLN A 325 4.71 11.73 -10.59
N ASN A 326 5.90 11.13 -10.66
CA ASN A 326 6.27 10.12 -11.65
C ASN A 326 6.18 8.69 -11.09
N ALA A 327 5.65 8.51 -9.89
CA ALA A 327 5.52 7.21 -9.24
C ALA A 327 4.06 6.69 -9.29
N ASN A 328 3.89 5.42 -8.92
CA ASN A 328 2.57 4.83 -8.74
C ASN A 328 2.05 5.16 -7.33
N TYR A 329 0.78 5.47 -7.19
CA TYR A 329 0.12 5.54 -5.90
C TYR A 329 -0.24 4.12 -5.48
N ASP A 330 0.14 3.71 -4.28
CA ASP A 330 -0.29 2.44 -3.70
C ASP A 330 -0.76 2.67 -2.27
N ILE A 331 -1.93 2.13 -1.91
CA ILE A 331 -2.55 2.38 -0.60
C ILE A 331 -1.65 1.91 0.54
N SER A 332 -0.91 0.84 0.33
CA SER A 332 -0.01 0.26 1.33
C SER A 332 1.36 0.94 1.36
N PHE A 333 1.80 1.51 0.23
CA PHE A 333 3.11 2.12 0.06
C PHE A 333 3.06 3.28 -0.93
N ASN A 334 3.82 4.34 -0.70
CA ASN A 334 3.86 5.47 -1.63
C ASN A 334 2.44 6.05 -1.83
N ASN A 335 1.80 6.46 -0.73
CA ASN A 335 0.50 7.12 -0.67
C ASN A 335 0.62 8.58 -0.19
N CYS A 336 -0.51 9.25 0.04
CA CYS A 336 -0.54 10.64 0.52
C CYS A 336 0.17 10.84 1.86
N SER A 337 0.11 9.85 2.73
CA SER A 337 0.72 9.85 4.05
C SER A 337 2.21 9.59 3.97
N ASP A 338 2.67 8.65 3.14
CA ASP A 338 4.10 8.41 2.91
C ASP A 338 4.77 9.68 2.38
N PHE A 339 4.12 10.36 1.44
CA PHE A 339 4.59 11.65 0.93
C PHE A 339 4.74 12.69 2.07
N ALA A 340 3.70 12.86 2.89
CA ALA A 340 3.73 13.81 4.00
C ALA A 340 4.80 13.44 5.05
N THR A 341 4.97 12.15 5.32
CA THR A 341 5.99 11.61 6.23
C THR A 341 7.40 11.84 5.72
N GLU A 342 7.67 11.57 4.43
CA GLU A 342 8.98 11.84 3.83
C GLU A 342 9.31 13.33 3.86
N VAL A 343 8.31 14.20 3.67
CA VAL A 343 8.47 15.65 3.85
C VAL A 343 8.82 16.01 5.29
N LEU A 344 8.17 15.39 6.29
CA LEU A 344 8.50 15.57 7.71
C LEU A 344 9.94 15.12 8.02
N ASN A 345 10.38 13.99 7.46
CA ASN A 345 11.74 13.50 7.60
C ASN A 345 12.77 14.47 7.00
N ILE A 346 12.48 15.05 5.82
CA ILE A 346 13.31 16.11 5.23
C ILE A 346 13.37 17.33 6.15
N ALA A 347 12.25 17.70 6.79
CA ALA A 347 12.18 18.79 7.75
C ALA A 347 12.90 18.49 9.09
N GLY A 348 13.44 17.28 9.27
CA GLY A 348 14.17 16.86 10.47
C GLY A 348 13.30 16.25 11.56
N ILE A 349 12.02 15.99 11.28
CA ILE A 349 11.11 15.31 12.20
C ILE A 349 11.22 13.80 11.95
N GLN A 350 11.70 13.06 12.96
CA GLN A 350 11.82 11.61 12.86
C GLN A 350 10.42 10.96 12.92
N THR A 351 10.08 10.18 11.90
CA THR A 351 8.83 9.41 11.84
C THR A 351 9.12 7.92 11.99
N SER A 352 8.40 7.20 12.86
CA SER A 352 8.71 5.80 13.20
C SER A 352 7.79 4.74 12.55
N GLY A 353 6.94 5.12 11.59
CA GLY A 353 5.89 4.26 11.00
C GLY A 353 6.31 3.52 9.73
N TRP A 354 5.69 2.36 9.47
CA TRP A 354 5.90 1.53 8.26
C TRP A 354 4.68 1.38 7.35
N ILE A 355 3.54 1.98 7.70
CA ILE A 355 2.38 2.14 6.81
C ILE A 355 1.73 3.44 7.26
N ASP A 356 1.88 4.49 6.46
CA ASP A 356 1.35 5.79 6.83
C ASP A 356 -0.10 5.88 6.36
N THR A 357 -0.99 5.98 7.33
CA THR A 357 -2.34 6.50 7.11
C THR A 357 -2.32 7.98 7.46
N PRO A 358 -3.32 8.76 7.02
CA PRO A 358 -3.48 10.12 7.50
C PRO A 358 -3.53 10.18 9.04
N ASN A 359 -4.14 9.20 9.71
CA ASN A 359 -4.08 9.11 11.18
C ASN A 359 -2.65 8.98 11.72
N THR A 360 -1.74 8.30 11.03
CA THR A 360 -0.33 8.23 11.41
C THR A 360 0.31 9.61 11.34
N VAL A 361 0.10 10.35 10.26
CA VAL A 361 0.58 11.73 10.10
C VAL A 361 -0.02 12.62 11.18
N ALA A 362 -1.33 12.58 11.40
CA ALA A 362 -2.01 13.32 12.46
C ALA A 362 -1.41 13.06 13.85
N ASN A 363 -1.10 11.80 14.17
CA ASN A 363 -0.46 11.44 15.44
C ASN A 363 0.95 12.03 15.56
N ILE A 364 1.75 12.00 14.49
CA ILE A 364 3.08 12.63 14.46
C ILE A 364 2.94 14.13 14.69
N LEU A 365 2.05 14.80 13.94
CA LEU A 365 1.82 16.23 14.06
C LEU A 365 1.45 16.61 15.49
N ASN A 366 0.58 15.83 16.15
CA ASN A 366 0.14 16.07 17.52
C ASN A 366 1.28 16.02 18.57
N THR A 367 2.44 15.43 18.23
CA THR A 367 3.62 15.44 19.12
C THR A 367 4.44 16.74 19.02
N LEU A 368 4.22 17.55 17.98
CA LEU A 368 5.00 18.76 17.73
C LEU A 368 4.43 19.94 18.51
N SER A 369 5.29 20.78 19.08
CA SER A 369 4.86 21.90 19.95
C SER A 369 4.06 23.00 19.23
N ASN A 370 4.15 23.05 17.91
CA ASN A 370 3.53 24.00 16.99
C ASN A 370 2.32 23.40 16.25
N HIS A 371 1.77 22.29 16.74
CA HIS A 371 0.61 21.68 16.13
C HIS A 371 -0.65 22.53 16.35
N THR A 372 -1.62 22.38 15.46
CA THR A 372 -2.98 22.82 15.66
C THR A 372 -3.92 21.67 15.41
N SER A 373 -4.95 21.56 16.22
CA SER A 373 -6.03 20.59 16.10
C SER A 373 -7.37 21.27 15.83
N GLY A 374 -8.30 20.50 15.29
CA GLY A 374 -9.67 20.90 15.00
C GLY A 374 -9.96 21.03 13.50
N SER A 375 -11.24 20.86 13.15
CA SER A 375 -11.73 20.94 11.77
C SER A 375 -11.54 22.35 11.20
N LYS A 376 -10.64 22.47 10.21
CA LYS A 376 -10.25 23.71 9.55
C LYS A 376 -10.00 23.47 8.06
N ASN A 377 -9.90 24.55 7.30
CA ASN A 377 -9.50 24.51 5.89
C ASN A 377 -8.11 25.10 5.72
N ALA A 378 -7.28 24.46 4.89
CA ALA A 378 -5.95 24.96 4.56
C ALA A 378 -6.04 26.32 3.85
N PRO A 379 -5.00 27.17 3.92
CA PRO A 379 -4.95 28.38 3.12
C PRO A 379 -5.12 28.07 1.63
N LYS A 380 -5.70 29.00 0.86
CA LYS A 380 -5.72 28.84 -0.59
C LYS A 380 -4.30 28.95 -1.15
N THR A 381 -3.97 28.14 -2.16
CA THR A 381 -2.79 28.38 -2.97
C THR A 381 -2.87 29.77 -3.60
N ASN A 382 -1.79 30.54 -3.46
CA ASN A 382 -1.64 31.86 -4.04
C ASN A 382 -0.20 32.02 -4.50
N ARG A 383 -0.01 32.07 -5.82
CA ARG A 383 1.31 32.13 -6.46
C ARG A 383 1.34 33.38 -7.32
N SER A 384 2.20 34.33 -6.96
CA SER A 384 2.30 35.64 -7.62
C SER A 384 3.38 35.71 -8.70
N CYS A 385 4.13 34.62 -8.91
CA CYS A 385 5.17 34.59 -9.94
C CYS A 385 4.58 34.33 -11.35
N PRO A 386 5.08 35.05 -12.38
CA PRO A 386 4.56 35.03 -13.75
C PRO A 386 4.73 33.68 -14.44
#